data_AF-A0AAV8WTQ6-F1
#
_entry.id   AF-A0AAV8WTQ6-F1
#
_cell.length_a   1.000
_cell.length_b   1.000
_cell.length_c   1.000
_cell.angle_alpha   90.00
_cell.angle_beta   90.00
_cell.angle_gamma   90.00
#
_symmetry.space_group_name_H-M   'P 1'
#
loop_
_entity.id
_entity.type
_entity.pdbx_description
1 polymer ?
#
loop_
_entity_poly.entity_id
_entity_poly.type
_entity_poly.pdbx_seq_one_letter_code
_entity_poly.pdbx_strand_id
1 'polypeptide(L)'
;MNYTEENLAKKSKKSLRQAAEYYRVPKSALHDKMKGTISKKHGGQRVISVEEERILAEGIVKFCEWRFPLTRQDMRFLVKGYLDRKGEKIKQFKNNYPEIDWFYKFLCRNDILTGRFAQNIKRSRANITKKIIQTYSENLGQTIENIPSSNIIKCDESNLTDDPGKIKVLCRRGSKRVERIIDSSKSSTSIMMAISGSGDDWFDKILLSYCEKLPEKRS
;
A
#
# COMPACT_ATOMS: atom_id res chain seq x y z
N MET A 1 -6.26 22.29 -10.68
CA MET A 1 -6.38 23.32 -11.74
C MET A 1 -5.00 23.57 -12.33
N ASN A 2 -4.67 22.93 -13.45
CA ASN A 2 -3.40 23.16 -14.15
C ASN A 2 -3.54 24.38 -15.06
N TYR A 3 -3.32 25.57 -14.51
CA TYR A 3 -3.21 26.81 -15.29
C TYR A 3 -1.83 26.83 -15.95
N THR A 4 -1.72 26.32 -17.18
CA THR A 4 -0.51 26.51 -17.98
C THR A 4 -0.51 27.92 -18.59
N GLU A 5 0.56 28.66 -18.33
CA GLU A 5 0.86 30.03 -18.83
C GLU A 5 0.65 30.20 -20.35
N GLU A 6 0.68 29.09 -21.10
CA GLU A 6 0.41 28.98 -22.53
C GLU A 6 -0.96 29.54 -22.94
N ASN A 7 -1.98 29.43 -22.07
CA ASN A 7 -3.34 29.86 -22.39
C ASN A 7 -3.57 31.37 -22.20
N LEU A 8 -2.67 32.11 -21.57
CA LEU A 8 -2.89 33.53 -21.26
C LEU A 8 -2.35 34.47 -22.34
N ALA A 9 -1.23 34.14 -23.00
CA ALA A 9 -0.66 34.97 -24.06
C ALA A 9 -1.40 34.83 -25.41
N LYS A 10 -1.99 33.66 -25.69
CA LYS A 10 -2.82 33.47 -26.91
C LYS A 10 -4.25 34.01 -26.76
N LYS A 11 -4.76 34.14 -25.54
CA LYS A 11 -6.16 34.49 -25.24
C LYS A 11 -6.34 35.95 -24.82
N SER A 12 -5.28 36.61 -24.33
CA SER A 12 -5.26 38.06 -24.14
C SER A 12 -4.61 38.73 -25.36
N LYS A 13 -5.28 39.72 -25.95
CA LYS A 13 -4.73 40.58 -27.04
C LYS A 13 -3.59 41.49 -26.53
N LYS A 14 -2.72 41.01 -25.63
CA LYS A 14 -1.60 41.76 -25.06
C LYS A 14 -0.33 41.48 -25.87
N SER A 15 0.47 42.51 -26.12
CA SER A 15 1.77 42.33 -26.77
C SER A 15 2.72 41.50 -25.89
N LEU A 16 3.69 40.80 -26.49
CA LEU A 16 4.72 40.03 -25.76
C LEU A 16 5.41 40.85 -24.65
N ARG A 17 5.56 42.17 -24.86
CA ARG A 17 6.13 43.10 -23.88
C ARG A 17 5.19 43.32 -22.69
N GLN A 18 3.91 43.55 -22.95
CA GLN A 18 2.88 43.69 -21.91
C GLN A 18 2.68 42.39 -21.12
N ALA A 19 2.78 41.23 -21.78
CA ALA A 19 2.73 39.94 -21.10
C ALA A 19 3.96 39.73 -20.19
N ALA A 20 5.17 40.05 -20.66
CA ALA A 20 6.40 39.94 -19.87
C ALA A 20 6.34 40.79 -18.59
N GLU A 21 5.84 42.03 -18.70
CA GLU A 21 5.70 42.95 -17.57
C GLU A 21 4.61 42.51 -16.59
N TYR A 22 3.46 42.05 -17.11
CA TYR A 22 2.35 41.58 -16.29
C TYR A 22 2.66 40.31 -15.51
N TYR A 23 3.30 39.32 -16.15
CA TYR A 23 3.64 38.04 -15.52
C TYR A 23 5.00 38.06 -14.82
N ARG A 24 5.77 39.15 -14.93
CA ARG A 24 7.14 39.26 -14.41
C ARG A 24 8.05 38.13 -14.89
N VAL A 25 7.85 37.69 -16.13
CA VAL A 25 8.66 36.66 -16.80
C VAL A 25 9.47 37.34 -17.90
N PRO A 26 10.77 37.03 -18.08
CA PRO A 26 11.57 37.59 -19.15
C PRO A 26 10.92 37.41 -20.52
N LYS A 27 10.93 38.47 -21.34
CA LYS A 27 10.36 38.48 -22.70
C LYS A 27 10.95 37.36 -23.57
N SER A 28 12.23 37.04 -23.40
CA SER A 28 12.92 35.93 -24.08
C SER A 28 12.29 34.58 -23.76
N ALA A 29 12.00 34.29 -22.50
CA ALA A 29 11.37 33.03 -22.11
C ALA A 29 9.97 32.85 -22.71
N LEU A 30 9.16 33.93 -22.76
CA LEU A 30 7.86 33.91 -23.44
C LEU A 30 8.00 33.72 -24.95
N HIS A 31 8.97 34.39 -25.57
CA HIS A 31 9.26 34.26 -26.99
C HIS A 31 9.72 32.83 -27.35
N ASP A 32 10.59 32.22 -26.55
CA ASP A 32 11.09 30.86 -26.76
C ASP A 32 10.00 29.80 -26.57
N LYS A 33 9.08 30.03 -25.63
CA LYS A 33 7.90 29.18 -25.46
C LYS A 33 6.92 29.32 -26.63
N MET A 34 6.75 30.55 -27.15
CA MET A 34 5.87 30.82 -28.30
C MET A 34 6.43 30.25 -29.60
N LYS A 35 7.76 30.30 -29.81
CA LYS A 35 8.44 29.65 -30.93
C LYS A 35 8.53 28.13 -30.79
N GLY A 36 8.16 27.57 -29.63
CA GLY A 36 8.28 26.14 -29.34
C GLY A 36 9.72 25.66 -29.12
N THR A 37 10.69 26.58 -28.99
CA THR A 37 12.09 26.26 -28.70
C THR A 37 12.23 25.55 -27.34
N ILE A 38 11.33 25.85 -26.40
CA ILE A 38 11.22 25.17 -25.10
C ILE A 38 9.86 24.46 -25.04
N SER A 39 9.78 23.23 -25.57
CA SER A 39 8.57 22.41 -25.61
C SER A 39 8.44 21.42 -24.44
N LYS A 40 9.54 21.14 -23.74
CA LYS A 40 9.57 20.17 -22.64
C LYS A 40 9.01 20.78 -21.36
N LYS A 41 8.22 19.99 -20.62
CA LYS A 41 7.77 20.37 -19.28
C LYS A 41 8.99 20.67 -18.39
N HIS A 42 8.86 21.67 -17.53
CA HIS A 42 9.92 21.97 -16.57
C HIS A 42 10.16 20.76 -15.65
N GLY A 43 11.43 20.48 -15.33
CA GLY A 43 11.84 19.34 -14.50
C GLY A 43 12.35 18.13 -15.29
N GLY A 44 12.75 17.09 -14.54
CA GLY A 44 13.28 15.85 -15.11
C GLY A 44 12.24 15.13 -15.95
N GLN A 45 12.60 14.77 -17.18
CA GLN A 45 11.73 14.01 -18.07
C GLN A 45 11.55 12.58 -17.58
N ARG A 46 10.44 11.96 -17.98
CA ARG A 46 10.21 10.55 -17.68
C ARG A 46 11.25 9.70 -18.41
N VAL A 47 11.72 8.68 -17.71
CA VAL A 47 12.69 7.72 -18.23
C VAL A 47 12.04 6.73 -19.17
N ILE A 48 10.82 6.34 -18.82
CA ILE A 48 9.95 5.42 -19.52
C ILE A 48 8.83 6.25 -20.14
N SER A 49 8.35 5.85 -21.33
CA SER A 49 7.25 6.55 -21.98
C SER A 49 5.97 6.48 -21.15
N VAL A 50 5.03 7.39 -21.41
CA VAL A 50 3.74 7.42 -20.71
C VAL A 50 2.99 6.09 -20.88
N GLU A 51 3.07 5.51 -22.08
CA GLU A 51 2.35 4.29 -22.42
C GLU A 51 2.96 3.06 -21.75
N GLU A 52 4.29 2.92 -21.79
CA GLU A 52 5.00 1.86 -21.07
C GLU A 52 4.77 1.97 -19.55
N GLU A 53 4.73 3.19 -19.01
CA GLU A 53 4.45 3.45 -17.59
C GLU A 53 3.03 3.01 -17.21
N ARG A 54 2.05 3.25 -18.09
CA ARG A 54 0.65 2.79 -17.94
C ARG A 54 0.55 1.26 -17.94
N ILE A 55 1.16 0.62 -18.94
CA ILE A 55 1.18 -0.86 -19.05
C ILE A 55 1.83 -1.48 -17.82
N LEU A 56 2.92 -0.88 -17.34
CA LEU A 56 3.60 -1.32 -16.13
C LEU A 56 2.67 -1.23 -14.92
N ALA A 57 1.95 -0.12 -14.76
CA ALA A 57 1.02 0.07 -13.64
C ALA A 57 -0.15 -0.93 -13.69
N GLU A 58 -0.72 -1.20 -14.86
CA GLU A 58 -1.78 -2.22 -15.04
C GLU A 58 -1.27 -3.63 -14.73
N GLY A 59 -0.04 -3.95 -15.14
CA GLY A 59 0.61 -5.20 -14.78
C GLY A 59 0.71 -5.40 -13.27
N ILE A 60 1.07 -4.36 -12.52
CA ILE A 60 1.14 -4.40 -11.05
C ILE A 60 -0.23 -4.73 -10.45
N VAL A 61 -1.31 -4.12 -10.97
CA VAL A 61 -2.67 -4.40 -10.52
C VAL A 61 -3.01 -5.88 -10.74
N LYS A 62 -2.68 -6.44 -11.92
CA LYS A 62 -2.88 -7.86 -12.22
C LYS A 62 -2.10 -8.79 -11.30
N PHE A 63 -0.84 -8.47 -11.00
CA PHE A 63 -0.05 -9.22 -10.02
C PHE A 63 -0.69 -9.23 -8.63
N CYS A 64 -1.26 -8.10 -8.19
CA CYS A 64 -2.02 -8.03 -6.95
C CYS A 64 -3.30 -8.89 -6.99
N GLU A 65 -4.05 -8.90 -8.10
CA GLU A 65 -5.22 -9.76 -8.29
C GLU A 65 -4.86 -11.26 -8.19
N TRP A 66 -3.69 -11.63 -8.74
CA TRP A 66 -3.15 -12.99 -8.65
C TRP A 66 -2.53 -13.33 -7.30
N ARG A 67 -2.69 -12.47 -6.29
CA ARG A 67 -2.11 -12.62 -4.94
C ARG A 67 -0.59 -12.74 -4.94
N PHE A 68 0.06 -12.09 -5.89
CA PHE A 68 1.51 -12.02 -6.00
C PHE A 68 1.97 -10.55 -6.03
N PRO A 69 1.79 -9.80 -4.93
CA PRO A 69 2.12 -8.39 -4.90
C PRO A 69 3.63 -8.17 -5.08
N LEU A 70 3.99 -7.20 -5.92
CA LEU A 70 5.38 -6.85 -6.19
C LEU A 70 5.90 -5.86 -5.15
N THR A 71 7.10 -6.13 -4.62
CA THR A 71 7.77 -5.18 -3.75
C THR A 71 8.41 -4.05 -4.55
N ARG A 72 8.79 -2.97 -3.86
CA ARG A 72 9.61 -1.89 -4.46
C ARG A 72 10.86 -2.42 -5.17
N GLN A 73 11.49 -3.44 -4.62
CA GLN A 73 12.72 -3.99 -5.19
C GLN A 73 12.43 -4.78 -6.47
N ASP A 74 11.38 -5.61 -6.45
CA ASP A 74 10.92 -6.35 -7.63
C ASP A 74 10.58 -5.40 -8.77
N MET A 75 9.90 -4.29 -8.48
CA MET A 75 9.59 -3.26 -9.46
C MET A 75 10.83 -2.66 -10.13
N ARG A 76 11.88 -2.39 -9.35
CA ARG A 76 13.14 -1.84 -9.88
C ARG A 76 13.88 -2.88 -10.72
N PHE A 77 13.85 -4.16 -10.34
CA PHE A 77 14.44 -5.23 -11.14
C PHE A 77 13.66 -5.50 -12.43
N LEU A 78 12.33 -5.44 -12.37
CA LEU A 78 11.47 -5.61 -13.54
C LEU A 78 11.77 -4.54 -14.58
N VAL A 79 11.86 -3.28 -14.16
CA VAL A 79 12.22 -2.15 -15.03
C VAL A 79 13.64 -2.28 -15.57
N LYS A 80 14.61 -2.67 -14.72
CA LYS A 80 15.97 -2.94 -15.19
C LYS A 80 15.97 -4.00 -16.30
N GLY A 81 15.34 -5.15 -16.05
CA GLY A 81 15.27 -6.24 -17.02
C GLY A 81 14.55 -5.84 -18.30
N TYR A 82 13.52 -4.99 -18.20
CA TYR A 82 12.84 -4.41 -19.35
C TYR A 82 13.79 -3.54 -20.19
N LEU A 83 14.49 -2.59 -19.57
CA LEU A 83 15.43 -1.70 -20.26
C LEU A 83 16.59 -2.47 -20.89
N ASP A 84 17.13 -3.47 -20.19
CA ASP A 84 18.21 -4.32 -20.69
C ASP A 84 17.78 -5.11 -21.93
N ARG A 85 16.57 -5.69 -21.93
CA ARG A 85 16.02 -6.42 -23.09
C ARG A 85 15.69 -5.50 -24.26
N LYS A 86 15.27 -4.27 -23.98
CA LYS A 86 15.04 -3.24 -24.99
C LYS A 86 16.34 -2.71 -25.61
N GLY A 87 17.48 -2.94 -24.96
CA GLY A 87 18.80 -2.44 -25.40
C GLY A 87 19.01 -0.96 -25.11
N GLU A 88 18.13 -0.32 -24.32
CA GLU A 88 18.22 1.10 -24.00
C GLU A 88 19.12 1.30 -22.77
N LYS A 89 20.16 2.13 -22.90
CA LYS A 89 21.01 2.54 -21.78
C LYS A 89 20.60 3.90 -21.26
N ILE A 90 20.07 3.92 -20.04
CA ILE A 90 19.65 5.15 -19.38
C ILE A 90 20.80 5.73 -18.56
N LYS A 91 21.30 6.90 -18.95
CA LYS A 91 22.46 7.57 -18.29
C LYS A 91 22.28 7.79 -16.79
N GLN A 92 21.06 8.07 -16.33
CA GLN A 92 20.78 8.36 -14.92
C GLN A 92 20.68 7.10 -14.05
N PHE A 93 20.63 5.91 -14.66
CA PHE A 93 20.53 4.63 -13.93
C PHE A 93 21.85 3.89 -14.00
N LYS A 94 22.45 3.63 -12.83
CA LYS A 94 23.64 2.79 -12.75
C LYS A 94 23.27 1.36 -13.17
N ASN A 95 23.86 0.86 -14.25
CA ASN A 95 23.55 -0.45 -14.84
C ASN A 95 22.05 -0.65 -15.13
N ASN A 96 21.37 0.38 -15.66
CA ASN A 96 19.93 0.39 -15.93
C ASN A 96 19.04 0.09 -14.73
N TYR A 97 19.59 0.07 -13.52
CA TYR A 97 18.84 -0.15 -12.30
C TYR A 97 18.27 1.17 -11.81
N PRO A 98 16.93 1.34 -11.78
CA PRO A 98 16.33 2.58 -11.32
C PRO A 98 16.64 2.80 -9.85
N GLU A 99 16.80 4.06 -9.43
CA GLU A 99 16.96 4.42 -8.02
C GLU A 99 15.61 4.48 -7.27
N ILE A 100 15.69 4.63 -5.95
CA ILE A 100 14.50 4.73 -5.08
C ILE A 100 13.67 5.96 -5.44
N ASP A 101 14.32 7.07 -5.79
CA ASP A 101 13.64 8.31 -6.17
C ASP A 101 12.81 8.16 -7.44
N TRP A 102 13.29 7.35 -8.40
CA TRP A 102 12.51 7.04 -9.59
C TRP A 102 11.22 6.32 -9.23
N PHE A 103 11.28 5.35 -8.31
CA PHE A 103 10.10 4.60 -7.87
C PHE A 103 9.06 5.49 -7.19
N TYR A 104 9.47 6.39 -6.30
CA TYR A 104 8.52 7.33 -5.68
C TYR A 104 7.91 8.29 -6.71
N LYS A 105 8.71 8.80 -7.65
CA LYS A 105 8.18 9.63 -8.73
C LYS A 105 7.23 8.85 -9.65
N PHE A 106 7.48 7.57 -9.90
CA PHE A 106 6.57 6.67 -10.63
C PHE A 106 5.23 6.54 -9.90
N LEU A 107 5.23 6.30 -8.58
CA LEU A 107 4.00 6.26 -7.80
C LEU A 107 3.24 7.60 -7.82
N CYS A 108 3.93 8.73 -7.67
CA CYS A 108 3.28 10.05 -7.72
C CYS A 108 2.61 10.34 -9.08
N ARG A 109 3.05 9.70 -10.17
CA ARG A 109 2.46 9.86 -11.51
C ARG A 109 1.33 8.88 -11.79
N ASN A 110 1.21 7.79 -11.03
CA ASN A 110 0.23 6.73 -11.23
C ASN A 110 -0.66 6.61 -9.99
N ASP A 111 -1.75 7.36 -9.99
CA ASP A 111 -2.74 7.46 -8.91
C ASP A 111 -3.50 6.15 -8.65
N ILE A 112 -3.53 5.23 -9.61
CA ILE A 112 -4.09 3.89 -9.43
C ILE A 112 -3.28 3.01 -8.47
N LEU A 113 -2.03 3.38 -8.16
CA LEU A 113 -1.14 2.61 -7.30
C LEU A 113 -0.98 3.29 -5.94
N THR A 114 -0.97 2.48 -4.88
CA THR A 114 -0.66 2.95 -3.53
C THR A 114 0.09 1.90 -2.73
N GLY A 115 0.93 2.34 -1.80
CA GLY A 115 1.67 1.45 -0.91
C GLY A 115 0.78 0.98 0.24
N ARG A 116 0.68 -0.34 0.45
CA ARG A 116 0.00 -0.95 1.62
C ARG A 116 0.84 -2.10 2.18
N PHE A 117 0.66 -2.37 3.47
CA PHE A 117 1.15 -3.61 4.06
C PHE A 117 0.26 -4.76 3.61
N ALA A 118 0.86 -5.73 2.92
CA ALA A 118 0.17 -6.97 2.58
C ALA A 118 -0.12 -7.77 3.85
N GLN A 119 -1.33 -8.34 3.94
CA GLN A 119 -1.66 -9.27 5.01
C GLN A 119 -1.18 -10.67 4.62
N ASN A 120 -0.47 -11.33 5.53
CA ASN A 120 -0.05 -12.70 5.32
C ASN A 120 -1.24 -13.64 5.52
N ILE A 121 -1.60 -14.37 4.45
CA ILE A 121 -2.64 -15.40 4.51
C ILE A 121 -1.98 -16.79 4.41
N LYS A 122 -2.50 -17.76 5.16
CA LYS A 122 -2.06 -19.16 5.03
C LYS A 122 -2.55 -19.74 3.69
N ARG A 123 -1.76 -20.64 3.09
CA ARG A 123 -2.11 -21.33 1.82
C ARG A 123 -3.47 -22.04 1.91
N SER A 124 -3.77 -22.66 3.05
CA SER A 124 -5.06 -23.30 3.30
C SER A 124 -6.24 -22.33 3.17
N ARG A 125 -6.10 -21.08 3.67
CA ARG A 125 -7.11 -20.03 3.51
C ARG A 125 -7.19 -19.50 2.08
N ALA A 126 -6.06 -19.41 1.39
CA ALA A 126 -6.01 -18.94 0.00
C ALA A 126 -6.71 -19.92 -0.99
N ASN A 127 -6.72 -21.21 -0.67
CA ASN A 127 -7.35 -22.26 -1.46
C ASN A 127 -8.88 -22.35 -1.28
N ILE A 128 -9.46 -21.56 -0.37
CA ILE A 128 -10.91 -21.55 -0.15
C ILE A 128 -11.58 -20.84 -1.34
N THR A 129 -12.33 -21.61 -2.13
CA THR A 129 -13.07 -21.12 -3.30
C THR A 129 -14.51 -20.76 -2.91
N LYS A 130 -15.14 -19.84 -3.65
CA LYS A 130 -16.56 -19.48 -3.48
C LYS A 130 -17.48 -20.70 -3.43
N LYS A 131 -17.24 -21.71 -4.27
CA LYS A 131 -18.00 -22.97 -4.29
C LYS A 131 -17.95 -23.70 -2.95
N ILE A 132 -16.77 -23.79 -2.31
CA ILE A 132 -16.62 -24.45 -1.01
C ILE A 132 -17.43 -23.71 0.06
N ILE A 133 -17.36 -22.38 0.07
CA ILE A 133 -18.12 -21.55 1.01
C ILE A 133 -19.63 -21.72 0.79
N GLN A 134 -20.06 -21.72 -0.47
CA GLN A 134 -21.47 -21.87 -0.82
C GLN A 134 -22.01 -23.24 -0.41
N THR A 135 -21.33 -24.33 -0.79
CA THR A 135 -21.71 -25.69 -0.39
C THR A 135 -21.74 -25.86 1.12
N TYR A 136 -20.76 -25.30 1.82
CA TYR A 136 -20.76 -25.28 3.29
C TYR A 136 -21.99 -24.56 3.86
N SER A 137 -22.33 -23.38 3.32
CA SER A 137 -23.49 -22.59 3.77
C SER A 137 -24.82 -23.29 3.49
N GLU A 138 -24.95 -23.95 2.34
CA GLU A 138 -26.15 -24.71 1.96
C GLU A 138 -26.36 -25.90 2.89
N ASN A 139 -25.31 -26.68 3.12
CA ASN A 139 -25.34 -27.82 4.04
C ASN A 139 -25.62 -27.38 5.48
N LEU A 140 -24.98 -26.31 5.93
CA LEU A 140 -25.19 -25.76 7.27
C LEU A 140 -26.65 -25.32 7.45
N GLY A 141 -27.23 -24.64 6.45
CA GLY A 141 -28.63 -24.23 6.47
C GLY A 141 -29.59 -25.40 6.67
N GLN A 142 -29.38 -26.51 5.96
CA GLN A 142 -30.20 -27.73 6.11
C GLN A 142 -30.08 -28.34 7.51
N THR A 143 -28.88 -28.36 8.09
CA THR A 143 -28.67 -28.96 9.42
C THR A 143 -29.28 -28.16 10.57
N ILE A 144 -29.43 -26.85 10.41
CA ILE A 144 -29.93 -25.95 11.45
C ILE A 144 -31.40 -25.57 11.29
N GLU A 145 -32.07 -25.99 10.21
CA GLU A 145 -33.44 -25.59 9.85
C GLU A 145 -34.47 -25.81 10.98
N ASN A 146 -34.32 -26.88 11.76
CA ASN A 146 -35.23 -27.25 12.85
C ASN A 146 -34.66 -26.94 14.26
N ILE A 147 -33.55 -26.22 14.34
CA ILE A 147 -32.91 -25.88 15.61
C ILE A 147 -33.32 -24.45 15.98
N PRO A 148 -33.96 -24.23 17.15
CA PRO A 148 -34.31 -22.88 17.58
C PRO A 148 -33.03 -22.06 17.76
N SER A 149 -33.09 -20.78 17.42
CA SER A 149 -31.92 -19.89 17.47
C SER A 149 -31.28 -19.79 18.86
N SER A 150 -32.06 -19.99 19.93
CA SER A 150 -31.56 -20.07 21.32
C SER A 150 -30.55 -21.20 21.54
N ASN A 151 -30.63 -22.27 20.76
CA ASN A 151 -29.78 -23.46 20.91
C ASN A 151 -28.54 -23.41 19.99
N ILE A 152 -28.43 -22.38 19.15
CA ILE A 152 -27.27 -22.16 18.29
C ILE A 152 -26.34 -21.20 19.01
N ILE A 153 -25.21 -21.72 19.51
CA ILE A 153 -24.23 -20.92 20.26
C ILE A 153 -23.01 -20.66 19.38
N LYS A 154 -22.69 -19.39 19.16
CA LYS A 154 -21.44 -18.97 18.52
C LYS A 154 -20.39 -18.76 19.61
N CYS A 155 -19.36 -19.61 19.60
CA CYS A 155 -18.18 -19.47 20.43
C CYS A 155 -16.99 -18.99 19.60
N ASP A 156 -16.28 -17.96 20.04
CA ASP A 156 -15.03 -17.51 19.41
C ASP A 156 -14.00 -17.11 20.46
N GLU A 157 -12.73 -17.39 20.16
CA GLU A 157 -11.60 -17.08 21.02
C GLU A 157 -10.90 -15.83 20.50
N SER A 158 -10.87 -14.78 21.31
CA SER A 158 -10.20 -13.52 21.00
C SER A 158 -8.92 -13.37 21.82
N ASN A 159 -7.78 -13.36 21.13
CA ASN A 159 -6.50 -13.13 21.78
C ASN A 159 -6.19 -11.62 21.86
N LEU A 160 -6.17 -11.09 23.08
CA LEU A 160 -5.75 -9.73 23.38
C LEU A 160 -4.26 -9.73 23.70
N THR A 161 -3.48 -9.00 22.90
CA THR A 161 -2.03 -8.85 23.17
C THR A 161 -1.80 -7.47 23.75
N ASP A 162 -1.20 -7.40 24.94
CA ASP A 162 -0.67 -6.17 25.50
C ASP A 162 0.68 -5.90 24.84
N ASP A 163 0.70 -5.02 23.83
CA ASP A 163 1.94 -4.52 23.23
C ASP A 163 2.15 -3.08 23.70
N PRO A 164 3.07 -2.82 24.67
CA PRO A 164 3.36 -1.46 25.17
C PRO A 164 3.99 -0.54 24.11
N GLY A 165 3.97 -0.97 22.83
CA GLY A 165 4.37 -0.23 21.66
C GLY A 165 5.89 -0.11 21.54
N LYS A 166 6.32 0.29 20.34
CA LYS A 166 7.71 0.66 20.08
C LYS A 166 7.81 2.18 20.06
N ILE A 167 8.59 2.76 20.96
CA ILE A 167 8.94 4.18 20.90
C ILE A 167 10.26 4.37 20.15
N LYS A 168 10.39 5.46 19.40
CA LYS A 168 11.68 5.87 18.84
C LYS A 168 12.55 6.40 19.97
N VAL A 169 13.68 5.75 20.20
CA VAL A 169 14.69 6.18 21.18
C VAL A 169 15.93 6.70 20.46
N LEU A 170 16.58 7.72 21.02
CA LEU A 170 17.89 8.15 20.58
C LEU A 170 18.94 7.20 21.17
N CYS A 171 19.82 6.68 20.32
CA CYS A 171 20.87 5.74 20.72
C CYS A 171 22.13 5.97 19.89
N ARG A 172 23.26 5.43 20.35
CA ARG A 172 24.53 5.53 19.63
C ARG A 172 24.42 4.91 18.24
N ARG A 173 24.84 5.64 17.21
CA ARG A 173 24.85 5.15 15.81
C ARG A 173 25.62 3.83 15.73
N GLY A 174 24.99 2.81 15.14
CA GLY A 174 25.56 1.45 15.02
C GLY A 174 25.22 0.50 16.18
N SER A 175 24.47 0.94 17.19
CA SER A 175 23.98 0.05 18.26
C SER A 175 23.01 -0.98 17.70
N LYS A 176 23.34 -2.27 17.82
CA LYS A 176 22.52 -3.37 17.28
C LYS A 176 21.29 -3.68 18.14
N ARG A 177 21.39 -3.50 19.46
CA ARG A 177 20.33 -3.80 20.43
C ARG A 177 20.20 -2.65 21.40
N VAL A 178 19.03 -2.02 21.42
CA VAL A 178 18.69 -0.93 22.33
C VAL A 178 17.44 -1.36 23.06
N GLU A 179 17.55 -1.54 24.37
CA GLU A 179 16.49 -2.08 25.21
C GLU A 179 15.86 -0.97 26.02
N ARG A 180 14.53 -1.04 26.14
CA ARG A 180 13.75 -0.20 27.04
C ARG A 180 13.22 -1.12 28.13
N ILE A 181 13.69 -0.94 29.36
CA ILE A 181 13.22 -1.70 30.52
C ILE A 181 11.81 -1.20 30.85
N ILE A 182 10.83 -2.10 30.86
CA ILE A 182 9.43 -1.85 31.22
C ILE A 182 8.93 -3.06 31.99
N ASP A 183 8.06 -2.83 32.98
CA ASP A 183 7.52 -3.87 33.85
C ASP A 183 6.55 -4.82 33.14
N SER A 184 5.87 -4.37 32.08
CA SER A 184 5.11 -5.24 31.18
C SER A 184 5.94 -5.60 29.94
N SER A 185 6.30 -6.88 29.85
CA SER A 185 6.67 -7.51 28.59
C SER A 185 5.40 -7.92 27.83
N LYS A 186 5.49 -8.18 26.52
CA LYS A 186 4.34 -8.62 25.71
C LYS A 186 3.63 -9.80 26.36
N SER A 187 2.48 -9.56 26.97
CA SER A 187 1.60 -10.59 27.51
C SER A 187 0.42 -10.78 26.55
N SER A 188 -0.13 -11.98 26.52
CA SER A 188 -1.32 -12.28 25.72
C SER A 188 -2.38 -12.90 26.60
N THR A 189 -3.54 -12.28 26.67
CA THR A 189 -4.72 -12.79 27.36
C THR A 189 -5.71 -13.28 26.32
N SER A 190 -6.09 -14.55 26.39
CA SER A 190 -7.14 -15.08 25.52
C SER A 190 -8.49 -15.04 26.22
N ILE A 191 -9.51 -14.57 25.53
CA ILE A 191 -10.89 -14.49 26.03
C ILE A 191 -11.77 -15.33 25.12
N MET A 192 -12.44 -16.34 25.68
CA MET A 192 -13.47 -17.10 24.98
C MET A 192 -14.83 -16.48 25.26
N MET A 193 -15.54 -16.09 24.20
CA MET A 193 -16.90 -15.54 24.30
C MET A 193 -17.86 -16.48 23.59
N ALA A 194 -19.03 -16.69 24.20
CA ALA A 194 -20.10 -17.53 23.66
C ALA A 194 -21.42 -16.74 23.68
N ILE A 195 -22.15 -16.72 22.57
CA ILE A 195 -23.42 -15.99 22.43
C ILE A 195 -24.44 -16.89 21.73
N SER A 196 -25.67 -16.92 22.25
CA SER A 196 -26.80 -17.64 21.63
C SER A 196 -27.39 -16.85 20.45
N GLY A 197 -27.94 -17.55 19.46
CA GLY A 197 -28.55 -16.93 18.27
C GLY A 197 -29.82 -16.11 18.57
N SER A 198 -30.43 -16.25 19.75
CA SER A 198 -31.54 -15.39 20.20
C SER A 198 -31.08 -14.03 20.74
N GLY A 199 -29.81 -13.89 21.11
CA GLY A 199 -29.24 -12.65 21.64
C GLY A 199 -29.55 -12.38 23.12
N ASP A 200 -30.22 -13.31 23.82
CA ASP A 200 -30.73 -13.09 25.18
C ASP A 200 -29.71 -13.36 26.30
N ASP A 201 -28.52 -13.89 26.02
CA ASP A 201 -27.54 -14.22 27.05
C ASP A 201 -26.23 -13.45 26.84
N TRP A 202 -26.17 -12.23 27.37
CA TRP A 202 -24.94 -11.42 27.34
C TRP A 202 -24.05 -11.54 28.58
N PHE A 203 -24.50 -12.10 29.71
CA PHE A 203 -23.76 -11.86 30.97
C PHE A 203 -23.42 -13.02 31.93
N ASP A 204 -24.03 -14.21 31.90
CA ASP A 204 -23.82 -15.14 33.03
C ASP A 204 -22.83 -16.30 32.80
N LYS A 205 -22.28 -16.46 31.58
CA LYS A 205 -21.29 -17.52 31.31
C LYS A 205 -20.16 -17.07 30.37
N ILE A 206 -19.46 -15.98 30.72
CA ILE A 206 -18.09 -15.81 30.22
C ILE A 206 -17.23 -16.87 30.91
N LEU A 207 -16.99 -18.00 30.24
CA LEU A 207 -15.92 -18.93 30.61
C LEU A 207 -14.58 -18.24 30.31
N LEU A 208 -14.12 -17.39 31.23
CA LEU A 208 -12.76 -16.88 31.26
C LEU A 208 -11.82 -18.05 31.59
N SER A 209 -11.43 -18.81 30.57
CA SER A 209 -10.27 -19.69 30.67
C SER A 209 -9.02 -18.82 30.58
N TYR A 210 -8.52 -18.35 31.72
CA TYR A 210 -7.23 -17.67 31.80
C TYR A 210 -6.11 -18.66 31.51
N CYS A 211 -5.40 -18.47 30.40
CA CYS A 211 -4.21 -19.24 30.06
C CYS A 211 -3.03 -18.27 29.91
N GLU A 212 -2.35 -18.01 31.03
CA GLU A 212 -1.11 -17.25 31.03
C GLU A 212 -0.02 -18.13 30.41
N LYS A 213 0.44 -17.79 29.20
CA LYS A 213 1.69 -18.36 28.68
C LYS A 213 2.83 -17.72 29.45
N LEU A 214 3.29 -18.41 30.51
CA LEU A 214 4.52 -18.06 31.20
C LEU A 214 5.64 -17.87 30.16
N PRO A 215 6.43 -16.80 30.25
CA PRO A 215 7.52 -16.57 29.32
C PRO A 215 8.47 -17.78 29.38
N GLU A 216 8.71 -18.42 28.25
CA GLU A 216 9.80 -19.39 28.11
C GLU A 216 11.08 -18.73 28.59
N LYS A 217 11.63 -19.23 29.71
CA LYS A 217 12.99 -18.92 30.13
C LYS A 217 13.91 -19.35 28.98
N ARG A 218 14.39 -18.37 28.20
CA ARG A 218 15.52 -18.59 27.30
C ARG A 218 16.74 -18.85 28.17
N SER A 219 17.19 -20.11 28.18
CA SER A 219 18.54 -20.52 28.57
C SER A 219 19.59 -19.86 27.69
#